data_AF-A0A6J5IN81-F1
#
_entry.id   AF-A0A6J5IN81-F1
#
_cell.length_a   1.000
_cell.length_b   1.000
_cell.length_c   1.000
_cell.angle_alpha   90.00
_cell.angle_beta   90.00
_cell.angle_gamma   90.00
#
_symmetry.space_group_name_H-M   'P 1'
#
loop_
_entity.id
_entity.type
_entity.pdbx_description
1 polymer ?
#
loop_
_entity_poly.entity_id
_entity_poly.type
_entity_poly.pdbx_seq_one_letter_code
_entity_poly.pdbx_strand_id
1 'polypeptide(L)'
;MQSSRPTHPTGPTTSRAAALDHVRAHEGFNRGWYAAPVGWIDAHGNGDFIVALCSALVDRGACRLFAGCGIVADSEPVNEYQETELKLSSIQAAIRVRDAAADANARGSAQLSDSSTVE
;
A
#
# COMPACT_ATOMS: atom_id res chain seq x y z
N MET A 1 -4.33 22.43 -32.73
CA MET A 1 -4.62 20.98 -32.64
C MET A 1 -3.41 20.30 -32.04
N GLN A 2 -3.39 20.10 -30.72
CA GLN A 2 -2.30 19.38 -30.06
C GLN A 2 -2.54 17.88 -30.29
N SER A 3 -1.63 17.26 -31.03
CA SER A 3 -1.62 15.82 -31.30
C SER A 3 -1.16 15.11 -30.04
N SER A 4 -2.08 14.47 -29.33
CA SER A 4 -1.79 13.57 -28.22
C SER A 4 -1.09 12.33 -28.78
N ARG A 5 0.20 12.20 -28.49
CA ARG A 5 0.98 11.00 -28.79
C ARG A 5 0.40 9.82 -28.01
N PRO A 6 0.20 8.64 -28.61
CA PRO A 6 -0.26 7.47 -27.87
C PRO A 6 0.87 7.03 -26.92
N THR A 7 0.74 7.31 -25.62
CA THR A 7 1.56 6.68 -24.59
C THR A 7 1.05 5.26 -24.40
N HIS A 8 1.43 4.39 -25.33
CA HIS A 8 1.37 2.96 -25.09
C HIS A 8 2.28 2.69 -23.87
N PRO A 9 1.84 1.96 -22.82
CA PRO A 9 2.77 1.56 -21.78
C PRO A 9 3.82 0.66 -22.44
N THR A 10 5.03 1.20 -22.61
CA THR A 10 6.18 0.41 -23.03
C THR A 10 6.34 -0.68 -21.99
N GLY A 11 6.16 -1.93 -22.38
CA GLY A 11 6.40 -3.06 -21.49
C GLY A 11 7.82 -3.01 -20.92
N PRO A 12 8.09 -3.70 -19.80
CA PRO A 12 9.40 -3.68 -19.17
C PRO A 12 10.47 -4.12 -20.20
N THR A 13 11.45 -3.26 -20.45
CA THR A 13 12.60 -3.55 -21.33
C THR A 13 13.61 -4.48 -20.67
N THR A 14 13.58 -4.56 -19.33
CA THR A 14 14.43 -5.42 -18.52
C THR A 14 13.76 -6.77 -18.27
N SER A 15 14.55 -7.85 -18.27
CA SER A 15 14.03 -9.17 -17.92
C SER A 15 13.51 -9.20 -16.49
N ARG A 16 12.47 -10.01 -16.24
CA ARG A 16 11.92 -10.18 -14.88
C ARG A 16 12.99 -10.61 -13.87
N ALA A 17 13.91 -11.48 -14.26
CA ALA A 17 14.98 -11.96 -13.40
C ALA A 17 15.91 -10.81 -12.97
N ALA A 18 16.41 -10.02 -13.93
CA ALA A 18 17.29 -8.89 -13.65
C ALA A 18 16.59 -7.82 -12.79
N ALA A 19 15.30 -7.56 -13.04
CA ALA A 19 14.52 -6.64 -12.21
C ALA A 19 14.38 -7.14 -10.76
N LEU A 20 14.13 -8.43 -10.55
CA LEU A 20 14.05 -9.02 -9.22
C LEU A 20 15.38 -9.00 -8.48
N ASP A 21 16.49 -9.27 -9.17
CA ASP A 21 17.82 -9.21 -8.58
C ASP A 21 18.19 -7.79 -8.18
N HIS A 22 17.87 -6.80 -9.01
CA HIS A 22 18.04 -5.38 -8.67
C HIS A 22 17.23 -5.01 -7.43
N VAL A 23 15.94 -5.35 -7.38
CA VAL A 23 15.09 -5.13 -6.20
C VAL A 23 15.71 -5.74 -4.94
N ARG A 24 16.16 -7.00 -5.01
CA ARG A 24 16.76 -7.71 -3.86
C ARG A 24 18.07 -7.07 -3.39
N ALA A 25 18.84 -6.50 -4.30
CA ALA A 25 20.10 -5.83 -3.98
C ALA A 25 19.89 -4.46 -3.32
N HIS A 26 18.78 -3.78 -3.60
CA HIS A 26 18.57 -2.38 -3.18
C HIS A 26 17.54 -2.20 -2.06
N GLU A 27 16.53 -3.06 -1.96
CA GLU A 27 15.52 -2.98 -0.89
C GLU A 27 15.99 -3.81 0.30
N GLY A 28 16.71 -3.17 1.23
CA GLY A 28 17.21 -3.81 2.46
C GLY A 28 16.12 -4.21 3.47
N PHE A 29 14.90 -4.48 3.04
CA PHE A 29 13.75 -4.82 3.88
C PHE A 29 12.91 -5.96 3.29
N ASN A 30 12.19 -6.66 4.15
CA ASN A 30 11.22 -7.67 3.73
C ASN A 30 9.92 -7.01 3.22
N ARG A 31 9.56 -7.30 1.97
CA ARG A 31 8.33 -6.86 1.30
C ARG A 31 7.05 -7.48 1.88
N GLY A 32 7.15 -8.57 2.63
CA GLY A 32 5.99 -9.29 3.17
C GLY A 32 5.07 -9.74 2.04
N TRP A 33 3.84 -9.25 2.04
CA TRP A 33 2.84 -9.54 1.00
C TRP A 33 2.76 -8.49 -0.10
N TYR A 34 3.64 -7.47 -0.09
CA TYR A 34 3.65 -6.46 -1.15
C TYR A 34 3.95 -7.09 -2.51
N ALA A 35 3.13 -6.75 -3.51
CA ALA A 35 3.11 -7.32 -4.86
C ALA A 35 2.78 -8.84 -4.92
N ALA A 36 2.30 -9.44 -3.83
CA ALA A 36 1.78 -10.81 -3.83
C ALA A 36 0.33 -10.85 -4.35
N PRO A 37 -0.13 -12.01 -4.89
CA PRO A 37 -1.55 -12.22 -5.16
C PRO A 37 -2.32 -12.33 -3.83
N VAL A 38 -3.45 -11.63 -3.74
CA VAL A 38 -4.35 -11.65 -2.60
C VAL A 38 -5.76 -11.92 -3.11
N GLY A 39 -6.43 -12.91 -2.54
CA GLY A 39 -7.69 -13.38 -3.08
C GLY A 39 -8.23 -14.58 -2.33
N TRP A 40 -9.19 -15.25 -2.96
CA TRP A 40 -9.83 -16.46 -2.42
C TRP A 40 -9.86 -17.56 -3.47
N ILE A 41 -10.01 -18.79 -3.00
CA ILE A 41 -10.30 -19.95 -3.84
C ILE A 41 -11.34 -20.83 -3.13
N ASP A 42 -12.24 -21.48 -3.86
CA ASP A 42 -13.18 -22.46 -3.33
C ASP A 42 -12.80 -23.91 -3.68
N ALA A 43 -13.56 -24.86 -3.13
CA ALA A 43 -13.38 -26.29 -3.37
C ALA A 43 -13.71 -26.73 -4.81
N HIS A 44 -14.38 -25.89 -5.59
CA HIS A 44 -14.72 -26.14 -6.99
C HIS A 44 -13.66 -25.59 -7.95
N GLY A 45 -12.61 -24.94 -7.43
CA GLY A 45 -11.53 -24.36 -8.21
C GLY A 45 -11.83 -22.97 -8.75
N ASN A 46 -12.90 -22.31 -8.29
CA ASN A 46 -13.12 -20.89 -8.58
C ASN A 46 -12.28 -20.03 -7.65
N GLY A 47 -11.89 -18.86 -8.11
CA GLY A 47 -11.19 -17.90 -7.28
C GLY A 47 -11.04 -16.57 -7.99
N ASP A 48 -10.77 -15.53 -7.22
CA ASP A 48 -10.44 -14.21 -7.73
C ASP A 48 -9.28 -13.64 -6.93
N PHE A 49 -8.35 -12.99 -7.63
CA PHE A 49 -7.10 -12.49 -7.08
C PHE A 49 -6.80 -11.10 -7.60
N ILE A 50 -6.41 -10.23 -6.67
CA ILE A 50 -5.81 -8.94 -6.96
C ILE A 50 -4.32 -8.98 -6.60
N VAL A 51 -3.54 -8.06 -7.14
CA VAL A 51 -2.16 -7.87 -6.70
C VAL A 51 -2.16 -6.83 -5.59
N ALA A 52 -1.49 -7.12 -4.47
CA ALA A 52 -1.31 -6.19 -3.37
C ALA A 52 -0.34 -5.05 -3.74
N LEU A 53 -0.78 -4.17 -4.63
CA LEU A 53 -0.11 -2.93 -5.03
C LEU A 53 -0.78 -1.76 -4.30
N CYS A 54 0.01 -0.85 -3.74
CA CYS A 54 -0.48 0.20 -2.84
C CYS A 54 -1.22 -0.42 -1.64
N SER A 55 -0.48 -0.96 -0.68
CA SER A 55 -1.04 -1.78 0.40
C SER A 55 -0.44 -1.44 1.76
N ALA A 56 -1.17 -1.77 2.81
CA ALA A 56 -0.71 -1.71 4.20
C ALA A 56 -0.61 -3.12 4.79
N LEU A 57 0.54 -3.46 5.39
CA LEU A 57 0.69 -4.63 6.24
C LEU A 57 0.63 -4.20 7.70
N VAL A 58 -0.39 -4.66 8.42
CA VAL A 58 -0.59 -4.34 9.84
C VAL A 58 -0.23 -5.56 10.68
N ASP A 59 0.69 -5.41 11.61
CA ASP A 59 1.10 -6.45 12.55
C ASP A 59 1.44 -5.83 13.92
N ARG A 60 0.95 -6.43 15.01
CA ARG A 60 1.28 -6.07 16.40
C ARG A 60 1.26 -4.56 16.72
N GLY A 61 0.26 -3.84 16.21
CA GLY A 61 0.10 -2.39 16.44
C GLY A 61 1.04 -1.51 15.58
N ALA A 62 1.82 -2.11 14.68
CA ALA A 62 2.58 -1.40 13.66
C ALA A 62 1.89 -1.55 12.30
N CYS A 63 1.98 -0.50 11.47
CA CYS A 63 1.54 -0.53 10.09
C CYS A 63 2.72 -0.16 9.18
N ARG A 64 3.03 -1.04 8.21
CA ARG A 64 3.98 -0.77 7.15
C ARG A 64 3.24 -0.55 5.84
N LEU A 65 3.49 0.59 5.21
CA LEU A 65 2.90 0.96 3.94
C LEU A 65 3.85 0.64 2.79
N PHE A 66 3.29 0.19 1.68
CA PHE A 66 4.04 -0.14 0.47
C PHE A 66 3.39 0.47 -0.76
N ALA A 67 4.18 1.19 -1.53
CA ALA A 67 3.87 1.61 -2.89
C ALA A 67 5.16 1.64 -3.71
N GLY A 68 5.02 1.76 -5.03
CA GLY A 68 6.14 1.89 -5.93
C GLY A 68 5.70 2.37 -7.30
N CYS A 69 6.68 2.58 -8.18
CA CYS A 69 6.51 2.94 -9.58
C CYS A 69 7.47 2.10 -10.44
N GLY A 70 7.20 2.07 -11.75
CA GLY A 70 8.08 1.44 -12.71
C GLY A 70 9.12 2.45 -13.19
N ILE A 71 10.40 2.19 -12.92
CA ILE A 71 11.50 3.06 -13.37
C ILE A 71 11.86 2.72 -14.82
N VAL A 72 11.92 3.75 -15.66
CA VAL A 72 12.35 3.66 -17.06
C VAL A 72 13.55 4.57 -17.31
N ALA A 73 14.18 4.47 -18.48
CA ALA A 73 15.40 5.23 -18.80
C ALA A 73 15.23 6.76 -18.69
N ASP A 74 14.03 7.26 -19.00
CA ASP A 74 13.69 8.69 -18.95
C ASP A 74 13.07 9.11 -17.60
N SER A 75 13.03 8.22 -16.60
CA SER A 75 12.51 8.54 -15.27
C SER A 75 13.38 9.57 -14.57
N GLU A 76 12.74 10.54 -13.91
CA GLU A 76 13.42 11.54 -13.08
C GLU A 76 13.23 11.15 -11.60
N PRO A 77 14.31 10.93 -10.82
CA PRO A 77 14.22 10.37 -9.47
C PRO A 77 13.29 11.14 -8.51
N VAL A 78 13.26 12.47 -8.58
CA VAL A 78 12.43 13.30 -7.70
C VAL A 78 10.95 13.11 -8.03
N ASN A 79 10.58 13.08 -9.31
CA ASN A 79 9.22 12.86 -9.77
C ASN A 79 8.70 11.47 -9.38
N GLU A 80 9.52 10.43 -9.56
CA GLU A 80 9.14 9.05 -9.21
C GLU A 80 8.92 8.86 -7.70
N TYR A 81 9.75 9.54 -6.90
CA TYR A 81 9.58 9.58 -5.46
C TYR A 81 8.28 10.29 -5.07
N GLN A 82 7.99 11.45 -5.66
CA GLN A 82 6.75 12.19 -5.42
C GLN A 82 5.50 11.37 -5.83
N GLU A 83 5.55 10.66 -6.95
CA GLU A 83 4.46 9.77 -7.37
C GLU A 83 4.20 8.67 -6.32
N THR A 84 5.27 8.09 -5.77
CA THR A 84 5.17 7.05 -4.75
C THR A 84 4.57 7.61 -3.44
N GLU A 85 5.00 8.79 -3.00
CA GLU A 85 4.42 9.50 -1.84
C GLU A 85 2.93 9.80 -2.04
N LEU A 86 2.55 10.27 -3.24
CA LEU A 86 1.15 10.54 -3.58
C LEU A 86 0.29 9.28 -3.51
N LYS A 87 0.78 8.13 -4.01
CA LYS A 87 0.07 6.84 -3.88
C LYS A 87 -0.16 6.48 -2.42
N LEU A 88 0.87 6.61 -1.58
CA LEU A 88 0.82 6.30 -0.15
C LEU A 88 -0.12 7.21 0.63
N SER A 89 -0.25 8.48 0.24
CA SER A 89 -1.08 9.46 0.94
C SER A 89 -2.53 9.00 1.15
N SER A 90 -3.09 8.26 0.19
CA SER A 90 -4.44 7.72 0.25
C SER A 90 -4.64 6.75 1.41
N ILE A 91 -3.70 5.82 1.59
CA ILE A 91 -3.74 4.81 2.65
C ILE A 91 -3.39 5.43 4.00
N GLN A 92 -2.41 6.36 4.02
CA GLN A 92 -2.08 7.12 5.22
C GLN A 92 -3.29 7.88 5.77
N ALA A 93 -4.06 8.54 4.89
CA ALA A 93 -5.29 9.23 5.28
C ALA A 93 -6.32 8.25 5.87
N ALA A 94 -6.52 7.09 5.23
CA ALA A 94 -7.47 6.08 5.71
C ALA A 94 -7.11 5.51 7.09
N ILE A 95 -5.83 5.30 7.38
CA ILE A 95 -5.37 4.79 8.67
C ILE A 95 -5.54 5.84 9.78
N ARG A 96 -5.14 7.10 9.51
CA ARG A 96 -5.25 8.19 10.51
C ARG A 96 -6.69 8.42 10.99
N VAL A 97 -7.68 8.25 10.12
CA VAL A 97 -9.10 8.35 10.49
C VAL A 97 -9.48 7.28 11.52
N ARG A 98 -8.92 6.06 11.41
CA ARG A 98 -9.23 4.97 12.33
C ARG A 98 -8.62 5.17 13.71
N ASP A 99 -7.41 5.72 13.79
CA ASP A 99 -6.79 6.03 15.10
C ASP A 99 -7.62 7.10 15.84
N ALA A 100 -8.05 8.15 15.15
CA ALA A 100 -8.90 9.18 15.75
C ALA A 100 -10.26 8.63 16.22
N ALA A 101 -10.88 7.74 15.45
CA ALA A 101 -12.13 7.08 15.83
C ALA A 101 -11.95 6.09 17.01
N ALA A 102 -10.86 5.34 17.03
CA ALA A 102 -10.51 4.42 18.12
C ALA A 102 -10.26 5.19 19.42
N ASP A 103 -9.52 6.30 19.36
CA ASP A 103 -9.25 7.18 20.50
C ASP A 103 -10.53 7.83 21.05
N ALA A 104 -11.45 8.23 20.17
CA ALA A 104 -12.75 8.79 20.57
C ALA A 104 -13.63 7.75 21.26
N ASN A 105 -13.65 6.51 20.74
CA ASN A 105 -14.40 5.41 21.34
C ASN A 105 -13.84 4.99 22.72
N ALA A 106 -12.51 4.96 22.85
CA ALA A 106 -11.84 4.69 24.12
C ALA A 106 -12.18 5.75 25.19
N ARG A 107 -12.13 7.05 24.83
CA ARG A 107 -12.53 8.14 25.72
C ARG A 107 -14.02 8.09 26.11
N GLY A 108 -14.90 7.79 25.16
CA GLY A 108 -16.34 7.63 25.43
C GLY A 108 -16.65 6.48 26.41
N SER A 109 -15.94 5.35 26.26
CA SER A 109 -16.11 4.20 27.17
C SER A 109 -15.61 4.45 28.59
N ALA A 110 -14.50 5.20 28.76
CA ALA A 110 -13.99 5.59 30.07
C ALA A 110 -14.97 6.53 30.80
N GLN A 111 -15.58 7.47 30.08
CA GLN A 111 -16.49 8.46 30.64
C GLN A 111 -17.86 7.87 31.05
N LEU A 112 -18.30 6.79 30.40
CA LEU A 112 -19.50 6.03 30.78
C LEU A 112 -19.28 5.20 32.06
N SER A 113 -18.06 4.70 32.30
CA SER A 113 -17.74 3.91 33.50
C SER A 113 -17.68 4.77 34.77
N ASP A 114 -17.23 6.02 34.66
CA ASP A 114 -17.09 6.95 35.80
C ASP A 114 -18.44 7.50 36.31
N SER A 115 -19.50 7.41 35.48
CA SER A 115 -20.86 7.82 35.83
C SER A 115 -21.64 6.78 36.66
N SER A 116 -21.08 5.59 36.89
CA SER A 116 -21.79 4.46 37.52
C SER A 116 -21.45 4.21 39.00
N THR A 117 -20.64 5.08 39.63
CA THR A 117 -20.19 4.91 41.04
C THR A 117 -20.85 5.88 42.03
N VAL A 118 -21.99 6.49 41.69
CA VAL A 118 -22.75 7.34 42.63
C VAL A 118 -24.11 6.72 42.93
N GLU A 119 -24.12 5.71 43.81
CA GLU A 119 -25.23 5.41 44.73
C GLU A 119 -24.68 5.09 46.12
#